data_AF-A0A6A8G1S1-F1
#
_entry.id   AF-A0A6A8G1S1-F1
#
_cell.length_a   1.000
_cell.length_b   1.000
_cell.length_c   1.000
_cell.angle_alpha   90.00
_cell.angle_beta   90.00
_cell.angle_gamma   90.00
#
_symmetry.space_group_name_H-M   'P 1'
#
loop_
_entity.id
_entity.type
_entity.pdbx_description
1 polymer ?
#
loop_
_entity_poly.entity_id
_entity_poly.type
_entity_poly.pdbx_seq_one_letter_code
_entity_poly.pdbx_strand_id
1 'polypeptide(L)'
;MASGTFTKTVKRVDRWLDQVFFAAWEVSVLAIPTLWLLLAATPPEAVSLSGTAALVASAAAVGTYRGEYVSTGTWPRPGHLPTLPVRSAYYSLVVGGTALVGAAMQAEFGWFWAGIILPVIGVTGALALVPVVIDAVERTARVTI
;
A
#
# COMPACT_ATOMS: atom_id res chain seq x y z
N MET A 1 32.05 11.50 -19.23
CA MET A 1 31.04 10.40 -19.26
C MET A 1 30.39 10.11 -17.91
N ALA A 2 31.05 10.30 -16.75
CA ALA A 2 30.46 10.07 -15.42
C ALA A 2 29.32 11.04 -15.03
N SER A 3 29.35 12.28 -15.52
CA SER A 3 28.32 13.30 -15.22
C SER A 3 26.93 12.93 -15.75
N GLY A 4 26.85 12.31 -16.93
CA GLY A 4 25.57 11.96 -17.57
C GLY A 4 24.82 10.82 -16.89
N THR A 5 25.53 9.86 -16.27
CA THR A 5 24.92 8.74 -15.55
C THR A 5 24.36 9.20 -14.22
N PHE A 6 25.08 10.06 -13.49
CA PHE A 6 24.63 10.64 -12.23
C PHE A 6 23.32 11.43 -12.40
N THR A 7 23.23 12.28 -13.43
CA THR A 7 22.00 13.04 -13.71
C THR A 7 20.81 12.14 -14.07
N LYS A 8 21.03 11.02 -14.77
CA LYS A 8 19.96 10.05 -15.09
C LYS A 8 19.45 9.34 -13.84
N THR A 9 20.35 8.93 -12.95
CA THR A 9 20.01 8.27 -11.69
C THR A 9 19.22 9.21 -10.79
N VAL A 10 19.67 10.46 -10.62
CA VAL A 10 18.96 11.47 -9.82
C VAL A 10 17.55 11.70 -10.35
N LYS A 11 17.38 11.93 -11.66
CA LYS A 11 16.05 12.09 -12.29
C LYS A 11 15.14 10.87 -12.08
N ARG A 12 15.72 9.66 -12.05
CA ARG A 12 14.96 8.42 -11.80
C ARG A 12 14.49 8.33 -10.35
N VAL A 13 15.32 8.75 -9.39
CA VAL A 13 14.98 8.81 -7.97
C VAL A 13 13.96 9.89 -7.71
N ASP A 14 14.13 11.09 -8.27
CA ASP A 14 13.16 12.20 -8.14
C ASP A 14 11.77 11.76 -8.63
N ARG A 15 11.70 11.14 -9.80
CA ARG A 15 10.45 10.59 -10.32
C ARG A 15 9.84 9.52 -9.40
N TRP A 16 10.67 8.68 -8.79
CA TRP A 16 10.18 7.66 -7.85
C TRP A 16 9.62 8.31 -6.59
N LEU A 17 10.32 9.31 -6.04
CA LEU A 17 9.88 10.06 -4.87
C LEU A 17 8.55 10.78 -5.13
N ASP A 18 8.38 11.39 -6.30
CA ASP A 18 7.10 12.00 -6.69
C ASP A 18 5.96 10.97 -6.67
N GLN A 19 6.20 9.77 -7.24
CA GLN A 19 5.20 8.70 -7.22
C GLN A 19 4.89 8.22 -5.80
N VAL A 20 5.91 8.04 -4.96
CA VAL A 20 5.73 7.64 -3.56
C VAL A 20 5.01 8.73 -2.77
N PHE A 21 5.26 10.01 -3.02
CA PHE A 21 4.57 11.12 -2.37
C PHE A 21 3.07 11.13 -2.71
N PHE A 22 2.71 11.03 -3.99
CA PHE A 22 1.32 10.94 -4.40
C PHE A 22 0.64 9.67 -3.87
N ALA A 23 1.37 8.54 -3.87
CA ALA A 23 0.89 7.29 -3.29
C ALA A 23 0.67 7.41 -1.78
N ALA A 24 1.57 8.07 -1.06
CA ALA A 24 1.46 8.27 0.39
C ALA A 24 0.20 9.06 0.74
N TRP A 25 -0.05 10.16 0.04
CA TRP A 25 -1.26 10.96 0.24
C TRP A 25 -2.52 10.13 -0.02
N GLU A 26 -2.54 9.43 -1.15
CA GLU A 26 -3.69 8.66 -1.58
C GLU A 26 -3.98 7.47 -0.67
N VAL A 27 -2.97 6.67 -0.31
CA VAL A 27 -3.13 5.54 0.62
C VAL A 27 -3.58 6.05 1.99
N SER A 28 -2.97 7.14 2.49
CA SER A 28 -3.34 7.68 3.80
C SER A 28 -4.79 8.15 3.84
N VAL A 29 -5.25 8.88 2.81
CA VAL A 29 -6.63 9.37 2.73
C VAL A 29 -7.62 8.24 2.54
N LEU A 30 -7.32 7.30 1.63
CA LEU A 30 -8.26 6.22 1.30
C LEU A 30 -8.32 5.14 2.38
N ALA A 31 -7.29 5.01 3.22
CA ALA A 31 -7.25 4.08 4.35
C ALA A 31 -7.75 4.67 5.68
N ILE A 32 -8.15 5.96 5.73
CA ILE A 32 -8.68 6.61 6.96
C ILE A 32 -9.69 5.75 7.72
N PRO A 33 -10.70 5.11 7.07
CA PRO A 33 -11.67 4.30 7.79
C PRO A 33 -11.01 3.17 8.60
N THR A 34 -10.03 2.50 8.01
CA THR A 34 -9.28 1.43 8.69
C THR A 34 -8.39 2.00 9.78
N LEU A 35 -7.68 3.09 9.52
CA LEU A 35 -6.81 3.71 10.51
C LEU A 35 -7.59 4.12 11.75
N TRP A 36 -8.82 4.63 11.56
CA TRP A 36 -9.74 4.91 12.65
C TRP A 36 -10.13 3.66 13.45
N LEU A 37 -10.45 2.55 12.76
CA LEU A 37 -10.78 1.28 13.42
C LEU A 37 -9.59 0.70 14.20
N LEU A 38 -8.37 0.83 13.69
CA LEU A 38 -7.16 0.36 14.36
C LEU A 38 -6.90 1.07 15.69
N LEU A 39 -7.42 2.29 15.89
CA LEU A 39 -7.31 2.99 17.19
C LEU A 39 -8.00 2.24 18.33
N ALA A 40 -9.00 1.41 18.03
CA ALA A 40 -9.72 0.60 19.01
C ALA A 40 -9.13 -0.81 19.18
N ALA A 41 -8.12 -1.18 18.38
CA ALA A 41 -7.54 -2.52 18.41
C ALA A 41 -6.48 -2.68 19.50
N THR A 42 -6.36 -3.92 20.01
CA THR A 42 -5.46 -4.27 21.11
C THR A 42 -4.50 -5.40 20.70
N PRO A 43 -3.24 -5.40 21.17
CA PRO A 43 -2.60 -4.37 21.99
C PRO A 43 -2.18 -3.12 21.19
N PRO A 44 -2.39 -1.90 21.73
CA PRO A 44 -2.26 -0.66 20.96
C PRO A 44 -0.84 -0.39 20.46
N GLU A 45 0.19 -0.80 21.20
CA GLU A 45 1.58 -0.63 20.82
C GLU A 45 1.97 -1.49 19.60
N ALA A 46 1.53 -2.74 19.55
CA ALA A 46 1.82 -3.65 18.45
C ALA A 46 1.03 -3.24 17.19
N VAL A 47 -0.23 -2.81 17.38
CA VAL A 47 -1.06 -2.29 16.30
C VAL A 47 -0.49 -1.00 15.72
N SER A 48 -0.01 -0.08 16.55
CA SER A 48 0.57 1.19 16.09
C SER A 48 1.84 0.98 15.29
N LEU A 49 2.73 0.08 15.75
CA LEU A 49 3.94 -0.30 15.02
C LEU A 49 3.58 -0.93 13.66
N SER A 50 2.68 -1.91 13.69
CA SER A 50 2.29 -2.66 12.49
C SER A 50 1.52 -1.81 11.48
N GLY A 51 0.62 -0.95 11.96
CA GLY A 51 -0.12 0.01 11.14
C GLY A 51 0.80 1.03 10.48
N THR A 52 1.79 1.55 11.20
CA THR A 52 2.77 2.48 10.64
C THR A 52 3.65 1.80 9.58
N ALA A 53 4.13 0.58 9.87
CA ALA A 53 4.90 -0.22 8.92
C ALA A 53 4.09 -0.51 7.65
N ALA A 54 2.82 -0.91 7.80
CA ALA A 54 1.91 -1.15 6.69
C ALA A 54 1.70 0.12 5.85
N LEU A 55 1.47 1.28 6.46
CA LEU A 55 1.27 2.55 5.74
C LEU A 55 2.49 2.98 4.94
N VAL A 56 3.67 2.99 5.57
CA VAL A 56 4.92 3.40 4.92
C VAL A 56 5.25 2.45 3.76
N ALA A 57 5.15 1.13 3.99
CA ALA A 57 5.38 0.15 2.95
C ALA A 57 4.35 0.23 1.82
N SER A 58 3.08 0.52 2.13
CA SER A 58 2.04 0.71 1.11
C SER A 58 2.33 1.90 0.21
N ALA A 59 2.77 3.03 0.76
CA ALA A 59 3.16 4.20 -0.04
C ALA A 59 4.33 3.88 -0.99
N ALA A 60 5.37 3.22 -0.48
CA ALA A 60 6.52 2.79 -1.26
C ALA A 60 6.13 1.76 -2.34
N ALA A 61 5.31 0.76 -2.00
CA ALA A 61 4.86 -0.28 -2.90
C ALA A 61 4.02 0.29 -4.04
N VAL A 62 2.98 1.08 -3.72
CA VAL A 62 2.12 1.72 -4.74
C VAL A 62 2.93 2.64 -5.64
N GLY A 63 3.83 3.47 -5.09
CA GLY A 63 4.70 4.34 -5.90
C GLY A 63 5.62 3.55 -6.83
N THR A 64 6.15 2.43 -6.36
CA THR A 64 7.03 1.53 -7.14
C THR A 64 6.28 0.83 -8.27
N TYR A 65 5.11 0.28 -7.98
CA TYR A 65 4.29 -0.43 -8.96
C TYR A 65 3.69 0.50 -10.00
N ARG A 66 3.12 1.63 -9.56
CA ARG A 66 2.56 2.65 -10.45
C ARG A 66 3.62 3.33 -11.33
N GLY A 67 4.81 3.53 -10.79
CA GLY A 67 5.94 4.07 -11.55
C GLY A 67 6.56 3.08 -12.54
N GLU A 68 6.03 1.85 -12.64
CA GLU A 68 6.53 0.76 -13.49
C GLU A 68 7.98 0.36 -13.18
N TYR A 69 8.45 0.63 -11.96
CA TYR A 69 9.76 0.15 -11.49
C TYR A 69 9.73 -1.36 -11.26
N VAL A 70 8.56 -1.91 -10.94
CA VAL A 70 8.24 -3.34 -10.93
C VAL A 70 6.90 -3.52 -11.63
N SER A 71 6.88 -4.29 -12.73
CA SER A 71 5.66 -4.50 -13.52
C SER A 71 4.71 -5.46 -12.82
N THR A 72 3.49 -4.98 -12.54
CA THR A 72 2.40 -5.74 -11.88
C THR A 72 1.07 -5.61 -12.61
N GLY A 73 1.09 -5.07 -13.83
CA GLY A 73 -0.09 -4.74 -14.63
C GLY A 73 -0.33 -3.23 -14.74
N THR A 74 -1.47 -2.85 -15.30
CA THR A 74 -1.81 -1.45 -15.56
C THR A 74 -2.43 -0.82 -14.32
N TRP A 75 -1.68 0.07 -13.67
CA TRP A 75 -2.18 0.79 -12.50
C TRP A 75 -3.08 1.96 -12.87
N PRO A 76 -4.17 2.21 -12.11
CA PRO A 76 -4.97 3.41 -12.27
C PRO A 76 -4.14 4.66 -12.05
N ARG A 77 -4.49 5.72 -12.79
CA ARG A 77 -3.91 7.05 -12.57
C ARG A 77 -4.28 7.55 -11.16
N PRO A 78 -3.39 8.33 -10.51
CA PRO A 78 -3.73 9.00 -9.26
C PRO A 78 -5.02 9.82 -9.44
N GLY A 79 -5.97 9.71 -8.50
CA GLY A 79 -7.21 10.48 -8.53
C GLY A 79 -8.26 10.03 -9.57
N HIS A 80 -8.14 8.84 -10.17
CA HIS A 80 -9.16 8.31 -11.06
C HIS A 80 -10.47 7.97 -10.31
N LEU A 81 -11.42 8.92 -10.36
CA LEU A 81 -12.66 8.91 -9.55
C LEU A 81 -13.45 7.59 -9.58
N PRO A 82 -13.67 6.93 -10.74
CA PRO A 82 -14.46 5.69 -10.79
C PRO A 82 -13.87 4.55 -9.96
N THR A 83 -12.55 4.52 -9.80
CA THR A 83 -11.85 3.46 -9.06
C THR A 83 -11.67 3.78 -7.57
N LEU A 84 -11.99 5.00 -7.12
CA LEU A 84 -11.74 5.43 -5.74
C LEU A 84 -12.44 4.55 -4.68
N PRO A 85 -13.73 4.17 -4.81
CA PRO A 85 -14.38 3.36 -3.79
C PRO A 85 -13.73 1.97 -3.63
N VAL A 86 -13.45 1.31 -4.76
CA VAL A 86 -12.80 0.00 -4.79
C VAL A 86 -11.40 0.07 -4.17
N ARG A 87 -10.64 1.11 -4.50
CA ARG A 87 -9.28 1.30 -4.00
C ARG A 87 -9.27 1.67 -2.52
N SER A 88 -10.23 2.46 -2.05
CA SER A 88 -10.41 2.71 -0.62
C SER A 88 -10.70 1.42 0.13
N ALA A 89 -11.69 0.65 -0.30
CA ALA A 89 -11.99 -0.63 0.32
C ALA A 89 -10.77 -1.57 0.32
N TYR A 90 -10.08 -1.68 -0.82
CA TYR A 90 -8.92 -2.56 -0.94
C TYR A 90 -7.72 -2.12 -0.10
N TYR A 91 -7.35 -0.83 -0.14
CA TYR A 91 -6.27 -0.29 0.68
C TYR A 91 -6.59 -0.42 2.17
N SER A 92 -7.83 -0.13 2.58
CA SER A 92 -8.32 -0.34 3.93
C SER A 92 -8.16 -1.79 4.39
N LEU A 93 -8.56 -2.76 3.56
CA LEU A 93 -8.42 -4.18 3.87
C LEU A 93 -6.96 -4.61 3.96
N VAL A 94 -6.12 -4.18 3.02
CA VAL A 94 -4.71 -4.57 2.98
C VAL A 94 -3.94 -3.95 4.14
N VAL A 95 -4.05 -2.63 4.36
CA VAL A 95 -3.36 -1.94 5.46
C VAL A 95 -3.84 -2.47 6.81
N GLY A 96 -5.16 -2.60 6.99
CA GLY A 96 -5.74 -3.05 8.26
C GLY A 96 -5.45 -4.52 8.55
N GLY A 97 -5.70 -5.38 7.56
CA GLY A 97 -5.50 -6.82 7.71
C GLY A 97 -4.04 -7.17 7.99
N THR A 98 -3.10 -6.58 7.25
CA THR A 98 -1.68 -6.85 7.46
C THR A 98 -1.16 -6.25 8.77
N ALA A 99 -1.67 -5.07 9.18
CA ALA A 99 -1.36 -4.50 10.49
C ALA A 99 -1.86 -5.39 11.64
N LEU A 100 -3.09 -5.91 11.56
CA LEU A 100 -3.64 -6.80 12.58
C LEU A 100 -2.89 -8.13 12.64
N VAL A 101 -2.54 -8.71 11.49
CA VAL A 101 -1.73 -9.95 11.44
C VAL A 101 -0.34 -9.72 12.05
N GLY A 102 0.33 -8.61 11.70
CA GLY A 102 1.63 -8.24 12.28
C GLY A 102 1.55 -8.06 13.80
N ALA A 103 0.53 -7.35 14.27
CA ALA A 103 0.31 -7.09 15.69
C ALA A 103 0.00 -8.37 16.47
N ALA A 104 -0.84 -9.26 15.92
CA ALA A 104 -1.17 -10.54 16.51
C ALA A 104 0.08 -11.42 16.66
N MET A 105 0.89 -11.53 15.62
CA MET A 105 2.13 -12.32 15.64
C MET A 105 3.16 -11.73 16.61
N GLN A 106 3.28 -10.40 16.68
CA GLN A 106 4.14 -9.75 17.66
C GLN A 106 3.68 -10.05 19.10
N ALA A 107 2.37 -9.99 19.36
CA ALA A 107 1.80 -10.24 20.68
C ALA A 107 1.91 -11.73 21.10
N GLU A 108 1.73 -12.66 20.16
CA GLU A 108 1.77 -14.10 20.43
C GLU A 108 3.21 -14.60 20.66
N PHE A 109 4.16 -14.19 19.83
CA PHE A 109 5.54 -14.70 19.87
C PHE A 109 6.52 -13.79 20.61
N GLY A 110 6.10 -12.59 21.03
CA GLY A 110 6.98 -11.57 21.63
C GLY A 110 8.04 -11.04 20.66
N TRP A 111 7.92 -11.32 19.37
CA TRP A 111 8.92 -10.96 18.37
C TRP A 111 8.64 -9.60 17.76
N PHE A 112 9.35 -8.57 18.21
CA PHE A 112 9.20 -7.18 17.74
C PHE A 112 9.21 -7.04 16.21
N TRP A 113 10.10 -7.76 15.52
CA TRP A 113 10.22 -7.66 14.06
C TRP A 113 9.02 -8.25 13.30
N ALA A 114 8.22 -9.12 13.92
CA ALA A 114 6.99 -9.64 13.31
C ALA A 114 6.03 -8.49 12.96
N GLY A 115 5.90 -7.51 13.85
CA GLY A 115 5.09 -6.31 13.67
C GLY A 115 5.61 -5.34 12.59
N ILE A 116 6.76 -5.62 11.96
CA ILE A 116 7.29 -4.81 10.86
C ILE A 116 7.33 -5.64 9.58
N ILE A 117 7.98 -6.80 9.63
CA ILE A 117 8.26 -7.63 8.46
C ILE A 117 6.96 -8.18 7.85
N LEU A 118 6.04 -8.67 8.67
CA LEU A 118 4.79 -9.25 8.18
C LEU A 118 3.89 -8.19 7.52
N PRO A 119 3.67 -7.01 8.13
CA PRO A 119 2.98 -5.92 7.45
C PRO A 119 3.64 -5.54 6.12
N VAL A 120 4.96 -5.35 6.12
CA VAL A 120 5.71 -4.95 4.90
C VAL A 120 5.53 -5.97 3.78
N ILE A 121 5.73 -7.26 4.05
CA ILE A 121 5.57 -8.31 3.04
C ILE A 121 4.11 -8.41 2.60
N GLY A 122 3.18 -8.39 3.56
CA GLY A 122 1.76 -8.52 3.33
C GLY A 122 1.23 -7.41 2.42
N VAL A 123 1.53 -6.14 2.73
CA VAL A 123 1.06 -5.03 1.90
C VAL A 123 1.74 -5.04 0.53
N THR A 124 3.03 -5.33 0.46
CA THR A 124 3.77 -5.36 -0.82
C THR A 124 3.16 -6.42 -1.75
N GLY A 125 2.98 -7.65 -1.25
CA GLY A 125 2.40 -8.74 -2.02
C GLY A 125 0.93 -8.50 -2.39
N ALA A 126 0.11 -8.03 -1.46
CA ALA A 126 -1.30 -7.78 -1.73
C ALA A 126 -1.51 -6.61 -2.71
N LEU A 127 -0.76 -5.51 -2.54
CA LEU A 127 -0.91 -4.34 -3.41
C LEU A 127 -0.48 -4.62 -4.85
N ALA A 128 0.42 -5.58 -5.10
CA ALA A 128 0.73 -6.04 -6.45
C ALA A 128 -0.50 -6.56 -7.21
N LEU A 129 -1.57 -6.97 -6.51
CA LEU A 129 -2.80 -7.50 -7.11
C LEU A 129 -3.85 -6.42 -7.42
N VAL A 130 -3.60 -5.14 -7.11
CA VAL A 130 -4.57 -4.06 -7.33
C VAL A 130 -5.12 -4.01 -8.77
N PRO A 131 -4.29 -4.09 -9.83
CA PRO A 131 -4.80 -4.09 -11.20
C PRO A 131 -5.79 -5.23 -11.46
N VAL A 132 -5.47 -6.43 -10.97
CA VAL A 132 -6.32 -7.63 -11.12
C VAL A 132 -7.66 -7.45 -10.40
N VAL A 133 -7.64 -6.88 -9.20
CA VAL A 133 -8.85 -6.63 -8.41
C VAL A 133 -9.76 -5.63 -9.10
N ILE A 134 -9.21 -4.55 -9.65
CA ILE A 134 -10.00 -3.54 -10.36
C ILE A 134 -10.61 -4.14 -11.62
N ASP A 135 -9.83 -4.86 -12.43
CA ASP A 135 -10.33 -5.55 -13.62
C ASP A 135 -11.46 -6.54 -13.29
N ALA A 136 -11.32 -7.29 -12.19
CA ALA A 136 -12.34 -8.23 -11.74
C ALA A 136 -13.64 -7.53 -11.33
N VAL A 137 -13.53 -6.42 -10.58
CA VAL A 137 -14.70 -5.63 -10.17
C VAL A 137 -15.39 -5.01 -11.39
N GLU A 138 -14.65 -4.45 -12.33
CA GLU A 138 -15.21 -3.87 -13.56
C GLU A 138 -15.92 -4.92 -14.42
N ARG A 139 -15.36 -6.12 -14.57
CA ARG A 139 -16.02 -7.23 -15.28
C ARG A 139 -17.32 -7.64 -14.59
N THR A 140 -17.29 -7.75 -13.26
CA THR A 140 -18.48 -8.16 -12.48
C THR A 140 -19.59 -7.11 -12.58
N ALA A 141 -19.24 -5.83 -12.52
CA ALA A 141 -20.18 -4.72 -12.68
C ALA A 141 -20.86 -4.74 -14.06
N ARG A 142 -20.12 -5.05 -15.14
CA ARG A 142 -20.69 -5.17 -16.50
C ARG A 142 -21.63 -6.35 -16.70
N VAL A 143 -21.49 -7.42 -15.92
CA VAL A 143 -22.35 -8.62 -16.00
C VAL A 143 -23.65 -8.44 -15.21
N THR A 144 -23.64 -7.53 -14.22
CA THR A 144 -24.76 -7.34 -13.29
C THR A 144 -25.73 -6.23 -13.76
N ILE A 145 -25.36 -5.46 -14.79
CA ILE A 145 -26.16 -4.42 -15.45
C ILE A 145 -26.66 -4.96 -16.79
#